data_AF-A0A3D8QQL6-F1
#
_entry.id   AF-A0A3D8QQL6-F1
#
_cell.length_a   1.000
_cell.length_b   1.000
_cell.length_c   1.000
_cell.angle_alpha   90.00
_cell.angle_beta   90.00
_cell.angle_gamma   90.00
#
_symmetry.space_group_name_H-M   'P 1'
#
loop_
_entity.id
_entity.type
_entity.pdbx_description
1 polymer ?
#
loop_
_entity_poly.entity_id
_entity_poly.type
_entity_poly.pdbx_seq_one_letter_code
_entity_poly.pdbx_strand_id
1 'polypeptide(L)'
;MRLMQSTQAFLFIPCLEPYPKQRSKQRSKTETPWWLSATTTDGCLGIQGFQFDTDVLNNINDIFHLGPTSDHSPGAIVAPANAKPSYRNTPASSHTSPPHLRPSESEPPSQVRKVQRNITLEPQDQEPLQHFVTTMVRFCVLRNCEHDNLYGYILTTMGLFNESLFYAMMAWSSLHIAHLKKIPAQDAEFRYERAMCLLHQDLVESSDIDVLLTTIWFLLQYELLLAKGVEKFQKLLSYTADILKAEIKRHRTLATAKNRIGPIGSIVLVWMSARDSQASHYGSAGRLLGFLKMYPHIYDIVDKSDVSEDPIASQNWTLGPDVQDLETPQLQACMRLSLRNQIVHGQIVLLGRWRSAAADSTSWASVLTSLEILKKEVEEENSPAAVAALAVSKGSLGAMPVISALGYNRLLLLASYYHCLITYQRFKPESSLPSDDTLLEAEECALRIIRIQQRVTHARPNSPQAFWPTSLFHAAITTKDPVYQSWVVRTFQLAERWGGNLVKSRILLENILERQARTATSVDFVQVMKETTGYFVV
;
A
#
# COMPACT_ATOMS: atom_id res chain seq x y z
N MET A 1 -18.75 -36.58 42.22
CA MET A 1 -17.70 -37.59 41.91
C MET A 1 -18.23 -38.46 40.79
N ARG A 2 -17.60 -38.44 39.60
CA ARG A 2 -17.84 -39.25 38.36
C ARG A 2 -19.29 -39.52 37.85
N LEU A 3 -19.55 -39.15 36.59
CA LEU A 3 -20.11 -39.91 35.43
C LEU A 3 -21.18 -41.03 35.65
N MET A 4 -22.14 -41.30 34.74
CA MET A 4 -22.21 -41.09 33.27
C MET A 4 -23.61 -40.61 32.77
N GLN A 5 -23.68 -40.16 31.52
CA GLN A 5 -24.91 -40.04 30.70
C GLN A 5 -25.08 -41.27 29.77
N SER A 6 -26.21 -41.40 29.07
CA SER A 6 -26.60 -42.61 28.29
C SER A 6 -27.15 -42.31 26.88
N THR A 7 -27.08 -43.31 25.99
CA THR A 7 -27.88 -43.53 24.73
C THR A 7 -27.84 -42.43 23.62
N GLN A 8 -27.57 -42.72 22.34
CA GLN A 8 -28.36 -43.49 21.33
C GLN A 8 -29.78 -42.93 21.10
N ALA A 9 -30.33 -42.77 19.89
CA ALA A 9 -29.86 -42.91 18.48
C ALA A 9 -30.65 -41.92 17.58
N PHE A 10 -30.52 -41.78 16.24
CA PHE A 10 -30.98 -42.68 15.15
C PHE A 10 -30.62 -42.10 13.75
N LEU A 11 -30.77 -42.90 12.68
CA LEU A 11 -30.81 -42.45 11.26
C LEU A 11 -32.26 -42.43 10.72
N PHE A 12 -32.58 -41.63 9.68
CA PHE A 12 -33.37 -42.05 8.48
C PHE A 12 -33.43 -40.99 7.35
N ILE A 13 -33.50 -41.46 6.09
CA ILE A 13 -33.40 -40.80 4.75
C ILE A 13 -34.07 -41.78 3.72
N PRO A 14 -34.62 -41.45 2.49
CA PRO A 14 -34.60 -40.25 1.62
C PRO A 14 -36.02 -39.83 1.06
N CYS A 15 -36.09 -39.32 -0.19
CA CYS A 15 -37.22 -39.23 -1.17
C CYS A 15 -38.13 -37.98 -1.17
N LEU A 16 -38.64 -37.43 -2.31
CA LEU A 16 -38.26 -37.45 -3.75
C LEU A 16 -39.05 -36.33 -4.51
N GLU A 17 -38.78 -36.13 -5.81
CA GLU A 17 -39.33 -35.13 -6.77
C GLU A 17 -40.86 -35.20 -7.05
N PRO A 18 -41.55 -34.21 -7.72
CA PRO A 18 -41.29 -33.80 -9.13
C PRO A 18 -41.70 -32.37 -9.63
N TYR A 19 -41.35 -32.10 -10.91
CA TYR A 19 -41.72 -30.97 -11.79
C TYR A 19 -43.22 -30.84 -12.19
N PRO A 20 -43.63 -29.64 -12.69
CA PRO A 20 -44.55 -29.54 -13.84
C PRO A 20 -44.04 -28.65 -15.01
N LYS A 21 -44.76 -28.63 -16.15
CA LYS A 21 -44.29 -28.13 -17.46
C LYS A 21 -44.90 -26.80 -17.96
N GLN A 22 -44.10 -26.07 -18.75
CA GLN A 22 -44.41 -25.22 -19.91
C GLN A 22 -45.83 -24.63 -20.14
N ARG A 23 -45.87 -23.35 -20.54
CA ARG A 23 -46.70 -22.90 -21.68
C ARG A 23 -46.06 -21.71 -22.42
N SER A 24 -46.37 -21.59 -23.72
CA SER A 24 -45.72 -20.65 -24.66
C SER A 24 -46.65 -19.53 -25.12
N LYS A 25 -46.08 -18.42 -25.62
CA LYS A 25 -46.74 -17.49 -26.55
C LYS A 25 -45.71 -16.69 -27.37
N GLN A 26 -45.79 -16.78 -28.70
CA GLN A 26 -45.09 -15.88 -29.63
C GLN A 26 -46.03 -14.76 -30.10
N ARG A 27 -45.51 -13.53 -30.23
CA ARG A 27 -45.90 -12.44 -31.15
C ARG A 27 -44.99 -11.21 -30.88
N SER A 28 -44.64 -10.31 -31.79
CA SER A 28 -44.24 -10.43 -33.22
C SER A 28 -43.96 -9.02 -33.80
N LYS A 29 -42.71 -8.73 -34.22
CA LYS A 29 -42.28 -7.65 -35.14
C LYS A 29 -42.52 -6.17 -34.73
N THR A 30 -41.85 -5.28 -35.49
CA THR A 30 -41.86 -3.79 -35.50
C THR A 30 -41.11 -3.12 -34.32
N GLU A 31 -40.27 -2.09 -34.52
CA GLU A 31 -39.60 -1.63 -35.76
C GLU A 31 -38.30 -0.84 -35.44
N THR A 32 -37.54 -0.44 -36.46
CA THR A 32 -36.22 0.22 -36.38
C THR A 32 -36.30 1.74 -36.03
N PRO A 33 -35.18 2.43 -35.73
CA PRO A 33 -35.21 3.58 -34.82
C PRO A 33 -35.73 4.90 -35.43
N TRP A 34 -36.11 5.80 -34.51
CA TRP A 34 -36.75 7.07 -34.76
C TRP A 34 -35.96 8.20 -34.06
N TRP A 35 -35.55 9.19 -34.87
CA TRP A 35 -34.88 10.48 -34.58
C TRP A 35 -33.48 10.51 -33.92
N LEU A 36 -32.53 11.02 -34.70
CA LEU A 36 -31.74 12.18 -34.27
C LEU A 36 -32.65 13.41 -34.21
N SER A 37 -32.63 14.17 -33.13
CA SER A 37 -33.04 15.59 -33.10
C SER A 37 -32.34 16.29 -31.95
N ALA A 38 -31.73 17.44 -32.20
CA ALA A 38 -30.92 18.16 -31.21
C ALA A 38 -31.30 19.63 -31.13
N THR A 39 -31.61 20.09 -29.92
CA THR A 39 -31.54 21.48 -29.48
C THR A 39 -31.33 21.52 -27.97
N THR A 40 -30.24 22.17 -27.57
CA THR A 40 -30.06 23.05 -26.38
C THR A 40 -31.24 23.16 -25.40
N THR A 41 -31.03 23.15 -24.07
CA THR A 41 -30.09 24.03 -23.33
C THR A 41 -29.49 23.43 -22.04
N ASP A 42 -28.43 24.10 -21.56
CA ASP A 42 -27.95 24.24 -20.18
C ASP A 42 -27.89 23.01 -19.24
N GLY A 43 -26.65 22.51 -19.03
CA GLY A 43 -26.36 21.46 -18.05
C GLY A 43 -24.88 21.35 -17.63
N CYS A 44 -24.06 22.37 -17.86
CA CYS A 44 -22.63 22.35 -17.57
C CYS A 44 -22.34 22.48 -16.06
N LEU A 45 -22.48 21.37 -15.31
CA LEU A 45 -21.82 21.22 -14.01
C LEU A 45 -20.30 21.15 -14.22
N GLY A 46 -19.68 22.34 -14.27
CA GLY A 46 -18.25 22.47 -14.43
C GLY A 46 -17.50 21.80 -13.27
N ILE A 47 -16.51 20.98 -13.60
CA ILE A 47 -15.48 20.56 -12.66
C ILE A 47 -14.69 21.83 -12.31
N GLN A 48 -15.11 22.52 -11.25
CA GLN A 48 -14.35 23.64 -10.71
C GLN A 48 -13.00 23.11 -10.24
N GLY A 49 -11.93 23.55 -10.90
CA GLY A 49 -10.58 23.12 -10.57
C GLY A 49 -10.25 23.54 -9.15
N PHE A 50 -9.84 22.57 -8.32
CA PHE A 50 -9.27 22.89 -7.02
C PHE A 50 -8.05 23.77 -7.23
N GLN A 51 -8.11 25.00 -6.70
CA GLN A 51 -7.05 25.97 -6.79
C GLN A 51 -5.84 25.43 -6.02
N PHE A 52 -4.74 25.17 -6.73
CA PHE A 52 -3.55 24.57 -6.15
C PHE A 52 -2.89 25.53 -5.16
N ASP A 53 -2.87 25.16 -3.88
CA ASP A 53 -1.97 25.78 -2.91
C ASP A 53 -0.54 25.26 -3.15
N THR A 54 0.22 26.02 -3.94
CA THR A 54 1.59 25.68 -4.32
C THR A 54 2.60 25.89 -3.19
N ASP A 55 2.26 26.71 -2.21
CA ASP A 55 3.25 27.29 -1.29
C ASP A 55 3.55 26.32 -0.12
N VAL A 56 2.58 25.45 0.19
CA VAL A 56 2.75 24.25 1.03
C VAL A 56 3.81 23.30 0.47
N LEU A 57 3.96 23.22 -0.87
CA LEU A 57 4.85 22.26 -1.54
C LEU A 57 6.25 22.79 -1.81
N ASN A 58 6.41 24.10 -2.04
CA ASN A 58 7.73 24.71 -2.27
C ASN A 58 8.68 24.48 -1.06
N ASN A 59 8.15 24.67 0.15
CA ASN A 59 8.85 24.45 1.43
C ASN A 59 9.26 22.97 1.71
N ILE A 60 8.89 21.99 0.88
CA ILE A 60 9.32 20.60 1.09
C ILE A 60 10.79 20.40 0.73
N ASN A 61 11.39 21.23 -0.14
CA ASN A 61 12.81 21.11 -0.47
C ASN A 61 13.74 21.64 0.64
N ASP A 62 13.34 22.71 1.31
CA ASP A 62 14.21 23.45 2.25
C ASP A 62 14.44 22.71 3.58
N ILE A 63 13.62 21.70 3.88
CA ILE A 63 13.69 20.88 5.10
C ILE A 63 14.88 19.88 5.09
N PHE A 64 15.50 19.61 3.93
CA PHE A 64 16.46 18.50 3.76
C PHE A 64 17.95 18.89 3.75
N HIS A 65 18.32 20.10 4.16
CA HIS A 65 19.72 20.52 4.30
C HIS A 65 20.37 20.00 5.59
N LEU A 66 20.79 18.73 5.60
CA LEU A 66 21.86 18.28 6.47
C LEU A 66 23.20 18.81 5.92
N GLY A 67 23.79 19.77 6.64
CA GLY A 67 25.12 20.31 6.31
C GLY A 67 26.25 19.29 6.53
N PRO A 68 27.38 19.42 5.83
CA PRO A 68 28.51 18.49 5.96
C PRO A 68 29.19 18.63 7.33
N THR A 69 29.67 17.50 7.86
CA THR A 69 30.55 17.48 9.04
C THR A 69 31.89 18.14 8.73
N SER A 70 32.33 19.03 9.61
CA SER A 70 33.59 19.76 9.50
C SER A 70 34.80 18.95 9.95
N ASP A 71 35.86 18.94 9.15
CA ASP A 71 37.23 18.66 9.60
C ASP A 71 38.04 19.96 9.73
N HIS A 72 39.07 19.96 10.57
CA HIS A 72 39.83 21.16 10.92
C HIS A 72 40.97 21.51 9.92
N SER A 73 40.94 22.75 9.41
CA SER A 73 41.98 23.80 9.44
C SER A 73 43.49 23.47 9.56
N PRO A 74 44.45 24.35 9.13
CA PRO A 74 44.30 25.57 8.29
C PRO A 74 45.43 25.86 7.24
N GLY A 75 45.16 26.81 6.33
CA GLY A 75 46.18 27.70 5.70
C GLY A 75 46.84 27.24 4.39
N ALA A 76 47.51 28.11 3.60
CA ALA A 76 47.56 29.58 3.63
C ALA A 76 48.14 30.20 2.33
N ILE A 77 47.38 31.10 1.68
CA ILE A 77 47.77 32.30 0.86
C ILE A 77 48.78 32.14 -0.33
N VAL A 78 48.64 33.05 -1.32
CA VAL A 78 49.63 33.50 -2.34
C VAL A 78 49.56 32.85 -3.74
N ALA A 79 49.15 33.67 -4.72
CA ALA A 79 49.61 33.71 -6.11
C ALA A 79 50.54 34.96 -6.26
N PRO A 80 51.37 35.18 -7.32
CA PRO A 80 51.08 34.83 -8.73
C PRO A 80 52.27 34.59 -9.71
N ALA A 81 51.91 34.43 -10.99
CA ALA A 81 52.56 34.97 -12.21
C ALA A 81 53.79 34.33 -12.89
N ASN A 82 53.74 34.45 -14.24
CA ASN A 82 54.81 34.73 -15.23
C ASN A 82 55.38 33.66 -16.20
N ALA A 83 55.59 34.18 -17.43
CA ALA A 83 56.54 33.81 -18.50
C ALA A 83 56.29 32.59 -19.44
N LYS A 84 56.28 32.92 -20.76
CA LYS A 84 56.64 32.07 -21.93
C LYS A 84 58.16 32.32 -22.24
N PRO A 85 58.81 31.86 -23.36
CA PRO A 85 58.40 31.03 -24.52
C PRO A 85 59.42 29.87 -24.77
N SER A 86 59.77 29.30 -25.94
CA SER A 86 59.41 29.49 -27.36
C SER A 86 59.84 28.29 -28.24
N TYR A 87 59.29 28.18 -29.46
CA TYR A 87 59.78 27.38 -30.63
C TYR A 87 59.79 25.83 -30.43
N ARG A 88 59.64 24.96 -31.45
CA ARG A 88 59.44 25.03 -32.93
C ARG A 88 58.79 23.66 -33.36
N ASN A 89 58.40 23.33 -34.60
CA ASN A 89 58.48 23.92 -35.96
C ASN A 89 57.32 23.39 -36.85
N THR A 90 57.21 23.87 -38.10
CA THR A 90 56.43 23.27 -39.21
C THR A 90 57.28 23.35 -40.50
N PRO A 91 57.03 22.59 -41.60
CA PRO A 91 55.96 22.95 -42.56
C PRO A 91 55.35 21.82 -43.47
N ALA A 92 54.11 22.04 -43.92
CA ALA A 92 53.52 21.84 -45.29
C ALA A 92 53.73 20.52 -46.09
N SER A 93 52.96 20.18 -47.15
CA SER A 93 51.83 20.86 -47.82
C SER A 93 50.93 19.85 -48.58
N SER A 94 49.68 20.21 -48.86
CA SER A 94 49.01 20.20 -50.20
C SER A 94 47.48 20.14 -50.09
N HIS A 95 46.75 20.54 -51.15
CA HIS A 95 45.29 20.75 -51.15
C HIS A 95 44.54 19.77 -52.05
N THR A 96 43.30 19.43 -51.65
CA THR A 96 42.19 19.19 -52.59
C THR A 96 40.82 19.43 -51.93
N SER A 97 39.87 19.93 -52.73
CA SER A 97 38.43 20.11 -52.48
C SER A 97 37.70 19.76 -53.80
N PRO A 98 36.35 19.59 -53.89
CA PRO A 98 35.27 19.76 -52.90
C PRO A 98 34.61 18.35 -52.66
N PRO A 99 33.27 18.06 -52.55
CA PRO A 99 32.06 18.89 -52.60
C PRO A 99 30.97 18.58 -51.52
N HIS A 100 29.76 19.03 -51.81
CA HIS A 100 28.55 19.11 -50.99
C HIS A 100 27.91 17.77 -50.53
N LEU A 101 27.53 17.77 -49.24
CA LEU A 101 26.20 17.42 -48.70
C LEU A 101 25.33 16.39 -49.45
N ARG A 102 25.13 15.24 -48.80
CA ARG A 102 23.79 14.66 -48.59
C ARG A 102 23.59 14.48 -47.08
N PRO A 103 22.39 14.74 -46.51
CA PRO A 103 22.07 14.24 -45.18
C PRO A 103 21.99 12.71 -45.24
N SER A 104 22.70 12.02 -44.34
CA SER A 104 22.40 10.62 -44.09
C SER A 104 21.02 10.54 -43.44
N GLU A 105 20.18 9.63 -43.92
CA GLU A 105 18.98 9.26 -43.18
C GLU A 105 19.42 8.73 -41.80
N SER A 106 18.76 9.22 -40.76
CA SER A 106 19.06 8.84 -39.38
C SER A 106 18.52 7.43 -39.11
N GLU A 107 19.35 6.57 -38.51
CA GLU A 107 18.89 5.27 -38.00
C GLU A 107 17.70 5.47 -37.03
N PRO A 108 16.66 4.61 -37.10
CA PRO A 108 15.53 4.71 -36.18
C PRO A 108 16.02 4.50 -34.73
N PRO A 109 15.44 5.19 -33.74
CA PRO A 109 15.94 5.17 -32.37
C PRO A 109 15.98 3.74 -31.81
N SER A 110 17.18 3.32 -31.39
CA SER A 110 17.48 1.97 -30.94
C SER A 110 16.48 1.48 -29.90
N GLN A 111 15.81 0.36 -30.19
CA GLN A 111 14.91 -0.28 -29.24
C GLN A 111 15.67 -0.59 -27.94
N VAL A 112 15.17 -0.08 -26.81
CA VAL A 112 15.70 -0.42 -25.49
C VAL A 112 15.48 -1.91 -25.26
N ARG A 113 16.55 -2.71 -25.37
CA ARG A 113 16.52 -4.13 -25.00
C ARG A 113 16.18 -4.22 -23.52
N LYS A 114 14.97 -4.70 -23.19
CA LYS A 114 14.67 -5.16 -21.82
C LYS A 114 15.67 -6.26 -21.47
N VAL A 115 16.47 -6.06 -20.43
CA VAL A 115 17.45 -7.04 -19.95
C VAL A 115 16.72 -8.09 -19.13
N GLN A 116 16.05 -9.02 -19.80
CA GLN A 116 15.29 -10.08 -19.15
C GLN A 116 16.24 -11.17 -18.62
N ARG A 117 16.48 -11.14 -17.31
CA ARG A 117 17.40 -12.06 -16.62
C ARG A 117 16.64 -13.34 -16.25
N ASN A 118 16.67 -14.30 -17.16
CA ASN A 118 16.00 -15.60 -17.00
C ASN A 118 16.48 -16.34 -15.75
N ILE A 119 15.53 -16.88 -15.00
CA ILE A 119 15.80 -17.58 -13.73
C ILE A 119 16.05 -19.06 -14.00
N THR A 120 17.11 -19.59 -13.42
CA THR A 120 17.34 -21.04 -13.31
C THR A 120 16.97 -21.44 -11.89
N LEU A 121 15.93 -22.26 -11.74
CA LEU A 121 15.49 -22.74 -10.43
C LEU A 121 16.47 -23.81 -9.91
N GLU A 122 17.02 -23.59 -8.73
CA GLU A 122 17.95 -24.50 -8.08
C GLU A 122 17.24 -25.37 -7.02
N PRO A 123 17.79 -26.52 -6.60
CA PRO A 123 17.17 -27.37 -5.57
C PRO A 123 16.91 -26.63 -4.25
N GLN A 124 17.73 -25.62 -3.93
CA GLN A 124 17.59 -24.76 -2.76
C GLN A 124 16.40 -23.78 -2.82
N ASP A 125 15.79 -23.57 -4.00
CA ASP A 125 14.57 -22.76 -4.14
C ASP A 125 13.30 -23.54 -3.80
N GLN A 126 13.34 -24.88 -3.74
CA GLN A 126 12.15 -25.72 -3.65
C GLN A 126 11.31 -25.46 -2.39
N GLU A 127 11.93 -25.38 -1.20
CA GLU A 127 11.18 -25.11 0.04
C GLU A 127 10.67 -23.65 0.11
N PRO A 128 11.48 -22.60 -0.15
CA PRO A 128 10.98 -21.23 -0.22
C PRO A 128 9.87 -21.02 -1.25
N LEU A 129 9.95 -21.63 -2.43
CA LEU A 129 8.95 -21.51 -3.48
C LEU A 129 7.64 -22.22 -3.10
N GLN A 130 7.73 -23.44 -2.56
CA GLN A 130 6.57 -24.19 -2.10
C GLN A 130 5.86 -23.47 -0.94
N HIS A 131 6.61 -22.96 0.05
CA HIS A 131 6.04 -22.17 1.15
C HIS A 131 5.43 -20.85 0.66
N PHE A 132 5.99 -20.25 -0.39
CA PHE A 132 5.42 -19.03 -0.97
C PHE A 132 4.01 -19.30 -1.50
N VAL A 133 3.84 -20.30 -2.37
CA VAL A 133 2.56 -20.60 -3.02
C VAL A 133 1.51 -21.21 -2.07
N THR A 134 1.93 -21.90 -0.99
CA THR A 134 0.96 -22.43 -0.01
C THR A 134 0.57 -21.42 1.08
N THR A 135 1.51 -20.57 1.49
CA THR A 135 1.40 -19.75 2.72
C THR A 135 1.53 -18.27 2.44
N MET A 136 2.62 -17.82 1.79
CA MET A 136 2.92 -16.38 1.68
C MET A 136 1.91 -15.64 0.81
N VAL A 137 1.31 -16.30 -0.19
CA VAL A 137 0.20 -15.72 -0.99
C VAL A 137 -0.97 -15.23 -0.13
N ARG A 138 -1.22 -15.86 1.03
CA ARG A 138 -2.33 -15.53 1.95
C ARG A 138 -2.11 -14.22 2.72
N PHE A 139 -0.94 -13.61 2.63
CA PHE A 139 -0.66 -12.29 3.20
C PHE A 139 -1.12 -11.12 2.29
N CYS A 140 -1.66 -11.39 1.10
CA CYS A 140 -2.28 -10.36 0.27
C CYS A 140 -3.57 -9.85 0.95
N VAL A 141 -3.54 -8.61 1.47
CA VAL A 141 -4.61 -8.02 2.29
C VAL A 141 -5.68 -7.35 1.41
N LEU A 142 -5.37 -6.15 0.89
CA LEU A 142 -6.27 -5.33 0.08
C LEU A 142 -6.33 -5.84 -1.37
N ARG A 143 -7.53 -5.93 -1.95
CA ARG A 143 -7.80 -6.59 -3.24
C ARG A 143 -8.24 -5.60 -4.32
N ASN A 144 -7.91 -5.87 -5.58
CA ASN A 144 -8.53 -5.22 -6.75
C ASN A 144 -9.60 -6.10 -7.44
N CYS A 145 -9.56 -7.42 -7.23
CA CYS A 145 -10.43 -8.42 -7.85
C CYS A 145 -11.00 -9.41 -6.80
N GLU A 146 -11.93 -10.28 -7.21
CA GLU A 146 -12.54 -11.26 -6.31
C GLU A 146 -11.58 -12.35 -5.80
N HIS A 147 -10.52 -12.65 -6.55
CA HIS A 147 -9.67 -13.81 -6.34
C HIS A 147 -8.50 -13.54 -5.37
N ASP A 148 -8.38 -14.35 -4.31
CA ASP A 148 -7.42 -14.22 -3.20
C ASP A 148 -5.92 -14.36 -3.58
N ASN A 149 -5.55 -14.55 -4.85
CA ASN A 149 -4.23 -15.06 -5.26
C ASN A 149 -3.35 -14.08 -6.05
N LEU A 150 -3.46 -12.77 -5.83
CA LEU A 150 -2.68 -11.76 -6.56
C LEU A 150 -1.15 -11.92 -6.38
N TYR A 151 -0.68 -12.36 -5.20
CA TYR A 151 0.75 -12.70 -5.01
C TYR A 151 1.19 -13.94 -5.80
N GLY A 152 0.30 -14.93 -5.99
CA GLY A 152 0.58 -16.09 -6.84
C GLY A 152 0.61 -15.71 -8.32
N TYR A 153 -0.31 -14.83 -8.75
CA TYR A 153 -0.28 -14.21 -10.08
C TYR A 153 1.03 -13.48 -10.34
N ILE A 154 1.44 -12.57 -9.44
CA ILE A 154 2.70 -11.83 -9.54
C ILE A 154 3.90 -12.78 -9.64
N LEU A 155 3.91 -13.89 -8.89
CA LEU A 155 4.97 -14.90 -9.01
C LEU A 155 5.00 -15.51 -10.42
N THR A 156 3.85 -15.93 -10.95
CA THR A 156 3.78 -16.66 -12.23
C THR A 156 3.94 -15.77 -13.46
N THR A 157 3.58 -14.48 -13.41
CA THR A 157 3.68 -13.56 -14.56
C THR A 157 4.87 -12.62 -14.53
N MET A 158 5.43 -12.33 -13.35
CA MET A 158 6.57 -11.42 -13.20
C MET A 158 7.74 -12.07 -12.46
N GLY A 159 7.49 -12.73 -11.33
CA GLY A 159 8.52 -13.26 -10.43
C GLY A 159 9.45 -14.25 -11.11
N LEU A 160 8.91 -15.31 -11.71
CA LEU A 160 9.69 -16.36 -12.40
C LEU A 160 10.49 -15.86 -13.62
N PHE A 161 10.30 -14.61 -14.06
CA PHE A 161 10.95 -14.01 -15.22
C PHE A 161 11.88 -12.83 -14.88
N ASN A 162 11.98 -12.42 -13.61
CA ASN A 162 12.77 -11.27 -13.18
C ASN A 162 13.56 -11.61 -11.91
N GLU A 163 14.87 -11.81 -12.07
CA GLU A 163 15.78 -12.29 -11.02
C GLU A 163 15.67 -11.51 -9.69
N SER A 164 15.63 -10.17 -9.75
CA SER A 164 15.53 -9.30 -8.57
C SER A 164 14.23 -9.51 -7.77
N LEU A 165 13.11 -9.61 -8.48
CA LEU A 165 11.79 -9.86 -7.90
C LEU A 165 11.72 -11.25 -7.26
N PHE A 166 12.21 -12.28 -7.95
CA PHE A 166 12.22 -13.64 -7.40
C PHE A 166 13.06 -13.73 -6.13
N TYR A 167 14.28 -13.19 -6.11
CA TYR A 167 15.08 -13.18 -4.89
C TYR A 167 14.40 -12.42 -3.75
N ALA A 168 13.68 -11.32 -4.01
CA ALA A 168 12.91 -10.60 -2.99
C ALA A 168 11.74 -11.44 -2.44
N MET A 169 10.98 -12.12 -3.32
CA MET A 169 9.87 -13.00 -2.94
C MET A 169 10.35 -14.22 -2.15
N MET A 170 11.45 -14.84 -2.58
CA MET A 170 12.05 -15.99 -1.90
C MET A 170 12.70 -15.60 -0.57
N ALA A 171 13.39 -14.46 -0.49
CA ALA A 171 13.95 -13.94 0.77
C ALA A 171 12.86 -13.80 1.85
N TRP A 172 11.72 -13.22 1.51
CA TRP A 172 10.60 -13.07 2.43
C TRP A 172 9.97 -14.43 2.82
N SER A 173 9.89 -15.37 1.88
CA SER A 173 9.44 -16.74 2.14
C SER A 173 10.38 -17.48 3.10
N SER A 174 11.67 -17.48 2.82
CA SER A 174 12.73 -18.05 3.66
C SER A 174 12.79 -17.42 5.04
N LEU A 175 12.57 -16.11 5.17
CA LEU A 175 12.51 -15.44 6.47
C LEU A 175 11.33 -15.94 7.30
N HIS A 176 10.16 -16.13 6.69
CA HIS A 176 9.00 -16.70 7.36
C HIS A 176 9.21 -18.18 7.75
N ILE A 177 9.90 -18.96 6.91
CA ILE A 177 10.31 -20.34 7.25
C ILE A 177 11.25 -20.32 8.45
N ALA A 178 12.26 -19.44 8.45
CA ALA A 178 13.23 -19.31 9.55
C ALA A 178 12.55 -18.92 10.87
N HIS A 179 11.61 -17.97 10.82
CA HIS A 179 10.78 -17.57 11.96
C HIS A 179 9.92 -18.71 12.52
N LEU A 180 9.19 -19.44 11.66
CA LEU A 180 8.37 -20.60 12.07
C LEU A 180 9.21 -21.73 12.68
N LYS A 181 10.33 -22.09 12.04
CA LYS A 181 11.23 -23.16 12.48
C LYS A 181 12.16 -22.74 13.64
N LYS A 182 12.23 -21.45 13.96
CA LYS A 182 13.15 -20.83 14.94
C LYS A 182 14.63 -21.11 14.64
N ILE A 183 15.01 -21.05 13.36
CA ILE A 183 16.38 -21.28 12.86
C ILE A 183 17.02 -19.98 12.36
N PRO A 184 18.36 -19.92 12.18
CA PRO A 184 19.03 -18.75 11.62
C PRO A 184 18.54 -18.41 10.20
N ALA A 185 18.26 -17.12 9.95
CA ALA A 185 17.71 -16.64 8.68
C ALA A 185 18.76 -16.44 7.57
N GLN A 186 19.82 -17.26 7.52
CA GLN A 186 20.99 -17.03 6.66
C GLN A 186 20.67 -17.08 5.16
N ASP A 187 19.88 -18.06 4.71
CA ASP A 187 19.38 -18.14 3.32
C ASP A 187 18.51 -16.92 2.97
N ALA A 188 17.66 -16.48 3.89
CA ALA A 188 16.79 -15.32 3.71
C ALA A 188 17.59 -14.02 3.59
N GLU A 189 18.65 -13.85 4.39
CA GLU A 189 19.55 -12.70 4.36
C GLU A 189 20.41 -12.68 3.09
N PHE A 190 20.94 -13.84 2.66
CA PHE A 190 21.63 -13.98 1.37
C PHE A 190 20.72 -13.60 0.19
N ARG A 191 19.50 -14.12 0.14
CA ARG A 191 18.51 -13.80 -0.90
C ARG A 191 18.09 -12.33 -0.87
N TYR A 192 17.94 -11.74 0.32
CA TYR A 192 17.63 -10.32 0.48
C TYR A 192 18.74 -9.42 -0.09
N GLU A 193 19.99 -9.64 0.30
CA GLU A 193 21.10 -8.82 -0.19
C GLU A 193 21.36 -9.07 -1.70
N ARG A 194 21.14 -10.29 -2.23
CA ARG A 194 21.13 -10.55 -3.68
C ARG A 194 20.05 -9.74 -4.40
N ALA A 195 18.81 -9.74 -3.90
CA ALA A 195 17.72 -8.94 -4.46
C ALA A 195 18.02 -7.44 -4.40
N MET A 196 18.60 -6.95 -3.30
CA MET A 196 19.06 -5.56 -3.18
C MET A 196 20.14 -5.24 -4.22
N CYS A 197 21.17 -6.08 -4.40
CA CYS A 197 22.21 -5.86 -5.41
C CYS A 197 21.62 -5.76 -6.84
N LEU A 198 20.69 -6.65 -7.19
CA LEU A 198 20.04 -6.64 -8.50
C LEU A 198 19.13 -5.41 -8.68
N LEU A 199 18.34 -5.04 -7.67
CA LEU A 199 17.49 -3.85 -7.68
C LEU A 199 18.28 -2.57 -7.97
N HIS A 200 19.48 -2.40 -7.40
CA HIS A 200 20.32 -1.23 -7.70
C HIS A 200 20.81 -1.20 -9.16
N GLN A 201 20.98 -2.37 -9.80
CA GLN A 201 21.33 -2.47 -11.23
C GLN A 201 20.10 -2.15 -12.09
N ASP A 202 18.96 -2.75 -11.79
CA ASP A 202 17.68 -2.52 -12.48
C ASP A 202 17.25 -1.03 -12.46
N LEU A 203 17.52 -0.34 -11.35
CA LEU A 203 17.29 1.11 -11.20
C LEU A 203 18.18 1.96 -12.13
N VAL A 204 19.42 1.54 -12.38
CA VAL A 204 20.35 2.22 -13.30
C VAL A 204 20.04 1.88 -14.75
N GLU A 205 19.72 0.61 -15.03
CA GLU A 205 19.35 0.11 -16.37
C GLU A 205 17.96 0.60 -16.82
N SER A 206 17.21 1.30 -15.97
CA SER A 206 15.84 1.79 -16.23
C SER A 206 14.88 0.67 -16.62
N SER A 207 14.95 -0.43 -15.86
CA SER A 207 14.07 -1.60 -15.96
C SER A 207 12.57 -1.28 -15.79
N ASP A 208 11.74 -2.30 -16.00
CA ASP A 208 10.28 -2.17 -15.97
C ASP A 208 9.78 -1.65 -14.61
N ILE A 209 8.91 -0.64 -14.63
CA ILE A 209 8.50 0.09 -13.41
C ILE A 209 7.69 -0.82 -12.50
N ASP A 210 6.83 -1.67 -13.06
CA ASP A 210 6.05 -2.62 -12.26
C ASP A 210 6.95 -3.65 -11.58
N VAL A 211 8.02 -4.11 -12.25
CA VAL A 211 9.02 -5.01 -11.65
C VAL A 211 9.78 -4.30 -10.52
N LEU A 212 10.28 -3.08 -10.75
CA LEU A 212 10.98 -2.28 -9.75
C LEU A 212 10.13 -2.05 -8.49
N LEU A 213 8.89 -1.60 -8.67
CA LEU A 213 7.93 -1.37 -7.57
C LEU A 213 7.63 -2.67 -6.82
N THR A 214 7.38 -3.77 -7.54
CA THR A 214 7.00 -5.04 -6.92
C THR A 214 8.17 -5.70 -6.19
N THR A 215 9.41 -5.56 -6.70
CA THR A 215 10.63 -5.98 -5.99
C THR A 215 10.77 -5.22 -4.66
N ILE A 216 10.62 -3.89 -4.69
CA ILE A 216 10.65 -3.06 -3.47
C ILE A 216 9.51 -3.46 -2.50
N TRP A 217 8.33 -3.86 -2.99
CA TRP A 217 7.22 -4.31 -2.13
C TRP A 217 7.56 -5.55 -1.30
N PHE A 218 8.16 -6.58 -1.91
CA PHE A 218 8.53 -7.80 -1.17
C PHE A 218 9.73 -7.57 -0.24
N LEU A 219 10.67 -6.70 -0.62
CA LEU A 219 11.75 -6.23 0.28
C LEU A 219 11.17 -5.48 1.49
N LEU A 220 10.12 -4.67 1.32
CA LEU A 220 9.39 -4.04 2.43
C LEU A 220 8.67 -5.07 3.32
N GLN A 221 8.12 -6.16 2.77
CA GLN A 221 7.50 -7.20 3.61
C GLN A 221 8.55 -8.03 4.36
N TYR A 222 9.75 -8.22 3.79
CA TYR A 222 10.90 -8.81 4.47
C TYR A 222 11.33 -7.96 5.67
N GLU A 223 11.60 -6.66 5.47
CA GLU A 223 12.00 -5.76 6.56
C GLU A 223 10.91 -5.60 7.63
N LEU A 224 9.63 -5.61 7.24
CA LEU A 224 8.50 -5.64 8.17
C LEU A 224 8.49 -6.90 9.04
N LEU A 225 8.62 -8.10 8.44
CA LEU A 225 8.65 -9.36 9.19
C LEU A 225 9.88 -9.42 10.10
N LEU A 226 11.03 -8.95 9.62
CA LEU A 226 12.32 -8.94 10.33
C LEU A 226 12.32 -8.00 11.54
N ALA A 227 11.66 -6.85 11.44
CA ALA A 227 11.43 -5.88 12.53
C ALA A 227 12.69 -5.46 13.33
N LYS A 228 13.88 -5.49 12.71
CA LYS A 228 15.16 -5.14 13.35
C LYS A 228 15.43 -3.63 13.45
N GLY A 229 14.71 -2.80 12.69
CA GLY A 229 14.85 -1.34 12.66
C GLY A 229 13.79 -0.69 11.77
N VAL A 230 14.04 0.55 11.33
CA VAL A 230 13.19 1.29 10.36
C VAL A 230 13.99 1.83 9.17
N GLU A 231 15.32 1.79 9.23
CA GLU A 231 16.24 2.50 8.34
C GLU A 231 16.25 1.88 6.93
N LYS A 232 16.39 0.55 6.83
CA LYS A 232 16.27 -0.19 5.55
C LYS A 232 14.87 0.00 4.93
N PHE A 233 13.83 -0.04 5.77
CA PHE A 233 12.42 0.14 5.36
C PHE A 233 12.17 1.55 4.78
N GLN A 234 12.63 2.60 5.47
CA GLN A 234 12.57 3.99 4.99
C GLN A 234 13.40 4.21 3.72
N LYS A 235 14.54 3.52 3.56
CA LYS A 235 15.34 3.55 2.33
C LYS A 235 14.60 2.94 1.13
N LEU A 236 13.91 1.82 1.33
CA LEU A 236 13.07 1.19 0.30
C LEU A 236 11.91 2.09 -0.13
N LEU A 237 11.18 2.70 0.82
CA LEU A 237 10.15 3.71 0.51
C LEU A 237 10.73 4.94 -0.22
N SER A 238 11.96 5.33 0.12
CA SER A 238 12.67 6.40 -0.57
C SER A 238 12.93 6.04 -2.03
N TYR A 239 13.35 4.81 -2.35
CA TYR A 239 13.52 4.36 -3.73
C TYR A 239 12.20 4.44 -4.53
N THR A 240 11.06 4.01 -3.97
CA THR A 240 9.74 4.20 -4.58
C THR A 240 9.44 5.67 -4.87
N ALA A 241 9.70 6.55 -3.90
CA ALA A 241 9.49 7.98 -4.03
C ALA A 241 10.38 8.60 -5.14
N ASP A 242 11.62 8.13 -5.33
CA ASP A 242 12.50 8.62 -6.40
C ASP A 242 12.12 8.06 -7.79
N ILE A 243 11.61 6.82 -7.89
CA ILE A 243 11.01 6.29 -9.13
C ILE A 243 9.84 7.19 -9.57
N LEU A 244 8.89 7.47 -8.67
CA LEU A 244 7.75 8.35 -8.96
C LEU A 244 8.18 9.80 -9.26
N LYS A 245 9.17 10.33 -8.55
CA LYS A 245 9.74 11.66 -8.82
C LYS A 245 10.36 11.74 -10.22
N ALA A 246 11.02 10.69 -10.69
CA ALA A 246 11.55 10.60 -12.04
C ALA A 246 10.42 10.52 -13.08
N GLU A 247 9.37 9.76 -12.81
CA GLU A 247 8.26 9.60 -13.76
C GLU A 247 7.35 10.83 -13.84
N ILE A 248 7.06 11.51 -12.72
CA ILE A 248 6.39 12.82 -12.71
C ILE A 248 7.17 13.85 -13.53
N LYS A 249 8.51 13.82 -13.48
CA LYS A 249 9.36 14.70 -14.30
C LYS A 249 9.26 14.35 -15.80
N ARG A 250 9.27 13.07 -16.16
CA ARG A 250 9.08 12.59 -17.56
C ARG A 250 7.69 12.94 -18.11
N HIS A 251 6.65 12.82 -17.29
CA HIS A 251 5.28 13.23 -17.61
C HIS A 251 5.16 14.71 -18.04
N ARG A 252 6.04 15.59 -17.54
CA ARG A 252 6.05 17.02 -17.90
C ARG A 252 6.75 17.32 -19.23
N THR A 253 7.48 16.36 -19.82
CA THR A 253 8.27 16.57 -21.04
C THR A 253 7.87 15.67 -22.21
N LEU A 254 7.21 14.54 -21.97
CA LEU A 254 6.77 13.59 -23.00
C LEU A 254 5.25 13.37 -22.97
N ALA A 255 4.57 13.72 -24.07
CA ALA A 255 3.14 13.48 -24.25
C ALA A 255 2.74 11.98 -24.23
N THR A 256 3.72 11.09 -24.37
CA THR A 256 3.59 9.62 -24.37
C THR A 256 3.65 8.97 -22.98
N ALA A 257 3.82 9.73 -21.90
CA ALA A 257 4.02 9.16 -20.56
C ALA A 257 2.80 8.45 -19.93
N LYS A 258 1.62 8.47 -20.57
CA LYS A 258 0.46 7.71 -20.11
C LYS A 258 0.75 6.20 -20.15
N ASN A 259 0.31 5.48 -19.11
CA ASN A 259 0.36 4.02 -19.00
C ASN A 259 1.76 3.39 -18.85
N ARG A 260 2.74 4.10 -18.25
CA ARG A 260 4.06 3.52 -17.90
C ARG A 260 4.12 2.80 -16.54
N ILE A 261 3.13 3.03 -15.68
CA ILE A 261 2.84 2.19 -14.51
C ILE A 261 1.67 1.29 -14.92
N GLY A 262 1.84 -0.02 -14.83
CA GLY A 262 0.84 -1.02 -15.15
C GLY A 262 -0.08 -1.34 -13.95
N PRO A 263 -1.04 -2.26 -14.11
CA PRO A 263 -1.97 -2.59 -13.05
C PRO A 263 -1.29 -3.06 -11.75
N ILE A 264 -0.23 -3.87 -11.84
CA ILE A 264 0.47 -4.38 -10.65
C ILE A 264 1.21 -3.26 -9.92
N GLY A 265 1.96 -2.43 -10.64
CA GLY A 265 2.64 -1.26 -10.06
C GLY A 265 1.65 -0.31 -9.40
N SER A 266 0.47 -0.13 -9.99
CA SER A 266 -0.62 0.69 -9.46
C SER A 266 -1.15 0.17 -8.11
N ILE A 267 -1.47 -1.13 -8.04
CA ILE A 267 -1.94 -1.80 -6.81
C ILE A 267 -0.86 -1.72 -5.72
N VAL A 268 0.39 -2.02 -6.09
CA VAL A 268 1.54 -1.99 -5.21
C VAL A 268 1.78 -0.58 -4.63
N LEU A 269 1.58 0.49 -5.42
CA LEU A 269 1.67 1.86 -4.92
C LEU A 269 0.60 2.20 -3.88
N VAL A 270 -0.64 1.70 -4.05
CA VAL A 270 -1.68 1.84 -3.02
C VAL A 270 -1.26 1.12 -1.74
N TRP A 271 -0.71 -0.09 -1.82
CA TRP A 271 -0.20 -0.80 -0.63
C TRP A 271 1.00 -0.11 0.02
N MET A 272 1.95 0.39 -0.78
CA MET A 272 3.11 1.16 -0.27
C MET A 272 2.70 2.49 0.37
N SER A 273 1.61 3.12 -0.09
CA SER A 273 1.10 4.34 0.55
C SER A 273 0.77 4.11 2.03
N ALA A 274 0.21 2.94 2.38
CA ALA A 274 -0.03 2.56 3.77
C ALA A 274 1.27 2.34 4.55
N ARG A 275 2.33 1.82 3.90
CA ARG A 275 3.65 1.62 4.51
C ARG A 275 4.39 2.94 4.79
N ASP A 276 4.30 3.92 3.90
CA ASP A 276 4.85 5.26 4.16
C ASP A 276 4.03 6.05 5.19
N SER A 277 2.70 5.85 5.20
CA SER A 277 1.82 6.38 6.26
C SER A 277 2.19 5.80 7.64
N GLN A 278 2.44 4.48 7.71
CA GLN A 278 2.98 3.82 8.91
C GLN A 278 4.38 4.34 9.28
N ALA A 279 5.29 4.49 8.31
CA ALA A 279 6.65 4.96 8.54
C ALA A 279 6.72 6.44 8.99
N SER A 280 5.68 7.23 8.73
CA SER A 280 5.59 8.65 9.11
C SER A 280 5.57 8.87 10.63
N HIS A 281 5.16 7.87 11.42
CA HIS A 281 5.26 7.91 12.88
C HIS A 281 6.72 7.83 13.40
N TYR A 282 7.67 7.39 12.57
CA TYR A 282 9.06 7.08 12.94
C TYR A 282 10.10 7.89 12.14
N GLY A 283 9.69 9.03 11.57
CA GLY A 283 10.60 9.95 10.85
C GLY A 283 10.68 9.79 9.34
N SER A 284 9.87 8.92 8.70
CA SER A 284 9.65 9.09 7.25
C SER A 284 8.89 10.39 7.02
N ALA A 285 9.38 11.28 6.15
CA ALA A 285 8.73 12.55 5.87
C ALA A 285 7.49 12.42 4.93
N GLY A 286 6.80 11.27 4.96
CA GLY A 286 5.69 10.95 4.05
C GLY A 286 6.06 11.13 2.58
N ARG A 287 7.31 10.85 2.20
CA ARG A 287 7.89 11.30 0.93
C ARG A 287 7.25 10.64 -0.28
N LEU A 288 6.81 9.39 -0.15
CA LEU A 288 6.04 8.69 -1.18
C LEU A 288 4.63 9.26 -1.26
N LEU A 289 3.96 9.47 -0.13
CA LEU A 289 2.63 10.10 -0.07
C LEU A 289 2.61 11.51 -0.69
N GLY A 290 3.68 12.28 -0.50
CA GLY A 290 3.87 13.60 -1.12
C GLY A 290 3.92 13.53 -2.65
N PHE A 291 4.68 12.60 -3.24
CA PHE A 291 4.68 12.42 -4.70
C PHE A 291 3.36 11.85 -5.23
N LEU A 292 2.72 10.93 -4.51
CA LEU A 292 1.40 10.40 -4.89
C LEU A 292 0.34 11.51 -4.89
N LYS A 293 0.32 12.41 -3.90
CA LYS A 293 -0.57 13.60 -3.87
C LYS A 293 -0.36 14.55 -5.07
N MET A 294 0.85 14.61 -5.61
CA MET A 294 1.21 15.46 -6.76
C MET A 294 1.07 14.77 -8.12
N TYR A 295 0.76 13.46 -8.17
CA TYR A 295 0.78 12.68 -9.42
C TYR A 295 -0.53 12.88 -10.20
N PRO A 296 -0.52 13.53 -11.40
CA PRO A 296 -1.75 14.07 -12.00
C PRO A 296 -2.84 13.05 -12.38
N HIS A 297 -2.50 11.77 -12.44
CA HIS A 297 -3.36 10.67 -12.89
C HIS A 297 -3.39 9.48 -11.93
N ILE A 298 -2.99 9.63 -10.66
CA ILE A 298 -2.86 8.46 -9.76
C ILE A 298 -4.19 7.73 -9.53
N TYR A 299 -5.29 8.47 -9.45
CA TYR A 299 -6.62 7.87 -9.34
C TYR A 299 -7.08 7.25 -10.68
N ASP A 300 -6.85 7.90 -11.83
CA ASP A 300 -7.10 7.31 -13.16
C ASP A 300 -6.33 6.00 -13.40
N ILE A 301 -5.16 5.87 -12.76
CA ILE A 301 -4.27 4.70 -12.83
C ILE A 301 -4.76 3.59 -11.89
N VAL A 302 -5.21 3.93 -10.67
CA VAL A 302 -5.84 2.97 -9.74
C VAL A 302 -7.19 2.48 -10.26
N ASP A 303 -8.01 3.35 -10.86
CA ASP A 303 -9.30 2.98 -11.46
C ASP A 303 -9.14 2.10 -12.72
N LYS A 304 -7.92 2.01 -13.27
CA LYS A 304 -7.54 1.09 -14.37
C LYS A 304 -6.65 -0.05 -13.92
N SER A 305 -6.48 -0.25 -12.60
CA SER A 305 -5.60 -1.27 -12.04
C SER A 305 -6.24 -2.66 -11.96
N ASP A 306 -7.09 -3.00 -12.93
CA ASP A 306 -7.60 -4.37 -13.04
C ASP A 306 -6.55 -5.29 -13.68
N VAL A 307 -6.57 -6.54 -13.24
CA VAL A 307 -5.77 -7.66 -13.74
C VAL A 307 -6.66 -8.77 -14.30
N SER A 308 -7.98 -8.68 -14.15
CA SER A 308 -8.93 -9.65 -14.71
C SER A 308 -8.91 -9.67 -16.24
N GLU A 309 -8.63 -8.52 -16.86
CA GLU A 309 -8.45 -8.35 -18.31
C GLU A 309 -7.21 -9.09 -18.86
N ASP A 310 -6.29 -9.57 -18.01
CA ASP A 310 -5.10 -10.28 -18.47
C ASP A 310 -5.45 -11.71 -18.95
N PRO A 311 -5.05 -12.12 -20.17
CA PRO A 311 -5.28 -13.47 -20.70
C PRO A 311 -4.71 -14.61 -19.83
N ILE A 312 -3.70 -14.34 -19.00
CA ILE A 312 -3.08 -15.32 -18.09
C ILE A 312 -3.84 -15.37 -16.76
N ALA A 313 -4.36 -14.24 -16.27
CA ALA A 313 -5.22 -14.23 -15.08
C ALA A 313 -6.53 -14.98 -15.36
N SER A 314 -7.23 -14.61 -16.42
CA SER A 314 -8.51 -15.19 -16.85
C SER A 314 -8.46 -16.69 -17.21
N GLN A 315 -7.28 -17.24 -17.54
CA GLN A 315 -7.09 -18.69 -17.72
C GLN A 315 -6.84 -19.45 -16.40
N ASN A 316 -6.19 -18.82 -15.42
CA ASN A 316 -5.83 -19.45 -14.14
C ASN A 316 -6.87 -19.24 -13.04
N TRP A 317 -7.74 -18.25 -13.20
CA TRP A 317 -8.85 -17.99 -12.29
C TRP A 317 -10.14 -18.50 -12.92
N THR A 318 -10.80 -19.46 -12.27
CA THR A 318 -12.09 -19.97 -12.73
C THR A 318 -13.14 -18.88 -12.59
N LEU A 319 -13.38 -18.15 -13.69
CA LEU A 319 -14.38 -17.08 -13.77
C LEU A 319 -15.76 -17.67 -13.47
N GLY A 320 -16.37 -17.21 -12.38
CA GLY A 320 -17.76 -17.51 -12.07
C GLY A 320 -18.65 -16.62 -12.94
N PRO A 321 -19.56 -17.18 -13.76
CA PRO A 321 -20.46 -16.35 -14.55
C PRO A 321 -21.38 -15.50 -13.66
N ASP A 322 -21.80 -14.36 -14.21
CA ASP A 322 -22.90 -13.50 -13.75
C ASP A 322 -22.68 -12.61 -12.49
N VAL A 323 -21.47 -12.49 -11.92
CA VAL A 323 -21.20 -11.59 -10.75
C VAL A 323 -20.19 -10.46 -11.02
N GLN A 324 -19.22 -10.68 -11.91
CA GLN A 324 -17.95 -9.92 -11.95
C GLN A 324 -18.10 -8.44 -12.36
N ASP A 325 -19.11 -8.09 -13.16
CA ASP A 325 -19.31 -6.72 -13.70
C ASP A 325 -19.70 -5.67 -12.64
N LEU A 326 -20.21 -6.08 -11.47
CA LEU A 326 -20.76 -5.18 -10.45
C LEU A 326 -19.91 -5.04 -9.18
N GLU A 327 -19.15 -6.05 -8.75
CA GLU A 327 -18.21 -5.88 -7.62
C GLU A 327 -16.90 -5.19 -8.05
N THR A 328 -16.40 -5.42 -9.28
CA THR A 328 -15.09 -4.91 -9.73
C THR A 328 -14.95 -3.38 -9.66
N PRO A 329 -15.92 -2.55 -10.13
CA PRO A 329 -15.85 -1.10 -9.96
C PRO A 329 -15.90 -0.66 -8.48
N GLN A 330 -16.51 -1.45 -7.60
CA GLN A 330 -16.57 -1.17 -6.16
C GLN A 330 -15.28 -1.58 -5.45
N LEU A 331 -14.58 -2.61 -5.93
CA LEU A 331 -13.23 -2.98 -5.48
C LEU A 331 -12.21 -1.91 -5.87
N GLN A 332 -12.27 -1.39 -7.10
CA GLN A 332 -11.49 -0.23 -7.56
C GLN A 332 -11.80 1.01 -6.71
N ALA A 333 -13.07 1.30 -6.43
CA ALA A 333 -13.44 2.39 -5.52
C ALA A 333 -12.84 2.20 -4.11
N CYS A 334 -12.82 0.96 -3.57
CA CYS A 334 -12.16 0.68 -2.30
C CYS A 334 -10.63 0.90 -2.35
N MET A 335 -9.96 0.58 -3.47
CA MET A 335 -8.54 0.88 -3.69
C MET A 335 -8.29 2.40 -3.69
N ARG A 336 -9.10 3.16 -4.45
CA ARG A 336 -9.03 4.62 -4.56
C ARG A 336 -9.27 5.32 -3.22
N LEU A 337 -10.29 4.90 -2.47
CA LEU A 337 -10.60 5.43 -1.13
C LEU A 337 -9.52 5.03 -0.10
N SER A 338 -8.94 3.84 -0.21
CA SER A 338 -7.81 3.43 0.62
C SER A 338 -6.61 4.35 0.42
N LEU A 339 -6.21 4.62 -0.83
CA LEU A 339 -5.13 5.57 -1.15
C LEU A 339 -5.42 6.97 -0.60
N ARG A 340 -6.63 7.49 -0.82
CA ARG A 340 -7.07 8.80 -0.30
C ARG A 340 -6.91 8.86 1.22
N ASN A 341 -7.36 7.82 1.93
CA ASN A 341 -7.25 7.75 3.38
C ASN A 341 -5.80 7.68 3.87
N GLN A 342 -4.90 6.95 3.20
CA GLN A 342 -3.46 6.93 3.57
C GLN A 342 -2.78 8.30 3.37
N ILE A 343 -3.16 9.02 2.32
CA ILE A 343 -2.68 10.39 2.03
C ILE A 343 -3.17 11.39 3.09
N VAL A 344 -4.42 11.27 3.56
CA VAL A 344 -4.94 12.11 4.66
C VAL A 344 -4.27 11.74 6.00
N HIS A 345 -4.12 10.45 6.30
CA HIS A 345 -3.44 9.98 7.51
C HIS A 345 -1.99 10.47 7.59
N GLY A 346 -1.25 10.40 6.48
CA GLY A 346 0.11 10.94 6.41
C GLY A 346 0.17 12.45 6.65
N GLN A 347 -0.79 13.22 6.13
CA GLN A 347 -0.88 14.67 6.39
C GLN A 347 -1.13 14.96 7.88
N ILE A 348 -2.02 14.22 8.55
CA ILE A 348 -2.26 14.35 9.99
C ILE A 348 -0.99 14.09 10.80
N VAL A 349 -0.24 13.01 10.49
CA VAL A 349 1.00 12.68 11.20
C VAL A 349 2.10 13.72 10.95
N LEU A 350 2.20 14.25 9.73
CA LEU A 350 3.15 15.30 9.36
C LEU A 350 2.85 16.63 10.08
N LEU A 351 1.59 17.07 10.10
CA LEU A 351 1.19 18.27 10.84
C LEU A 351 1.40 18.08 12.35
N GLY A 352 0.89 16.97 12.89
CA GLY A 352 0.86 16.67 14.32
C GLY A 352 2.22 16.46 15.00
N ARG A 353 3.12 15.67 14.40
CA ARG A 353 4.45 15.41 14.98
C ARG A 353 5.53 16.40 14.53
N TRP A 354 5.44 16.94 13.32
CA TRP A 354 6.57 17.63 12.69
C TRP A 354 6.34 19.13 12.41
N ARG A 355 5.10 19.63 12.54
CA ARG A 355 4.77 21.07 12.47
C ARG A 355 4.07 21.59 13.75
N SER A 356 4.50 21.10 14.92
CA SER A 356 3.94 21.47 16.23
C SER A 356 4.06 22.97 16.61
N ALA A 357 4.77 23.78 15.82
CA ALA A 357 4.97 25.21 16.07
C ALA A 357 3.91 26.08 15.35
N ALA A 358 2.70 26.12 15.91
CA ALA A 358 1.70 27.19 15.74
C ALA A 358 1.54 27.80 14.32
N ALA A 359 1.33 26.98 13.29
CA ALA A 359 1.08 27.44 11.92
C ALA A 359 0.04 26.60 11.17
N ASP A 360 -0.64 27.24 10.23
CA ASP A 360 -1.47 26.64 9.18
C ASP A 360 -2.78 25.95 9.63
N SER A 361 -3.72 26.75 10.16
CA SER A 361 -5.13 26.36 10.38
C SER A 361 -5.83 25.95 9.07
N THR A 362 -5.40 26.50 7.95
CA THR A 362 -5.70 26.11 6.57
C THR A 362 -5.40 24.64 6.28
N SER A 363 -4.19 24.15 6.58
CA SER A 363 -3.87 22.72 6.46
C SER A 363 -4.76 21.83 7.34
N TRP A 364 -5.03 22.24 8.58
CA TRP A 364 -5.91 21.48 9.48
C TRP A 364 -7.39 21.49 9.02
N ALA A 365 -7.88 22.58 8.44
CA ALA A 365 -9.20 22.64 7.82
C ALA A 365 -9.26 21.75 6.56
N SER A 366 -8.22 21.75 5.72
CA SER A 366 -8.12 20.86 4.55
C SER A 366 -8.13 19.37 4.95
N VAL A 367 -7.50 19.02 6.07
CA VAL A 367 -7.60 17.69 6.70
C VAL A 367 -9.03 17.40 7.17
N LEU A 368 -9.68 18.32 7.88
CA LEU A 368 -11.06 18.14 8.36
C LEU A 368 -12.04 17.91 7.19
N THR A 369 -12.05 18.77 6.18
CA THR A 369 -12.87 18.58 4.96
C THR A 369 -12.55 17.27 4.24
N SER A 370 -11.29 16.82 4.27
CA SER A 370 -10.93 15.51 3.70
C SER A 370 -11.49 14.33 4.51
N LEU A 371 -11.56 14.45 5.84
CA LEU A 371 -12.17 13.45 6.73
C LEU A 371 -13.70 13.43 6.65
N GLU A 372 -14.34 14.58 6.39
CA GLU A 372 -15.78 14.71 6.15
C GLU A 372 -16.18 14.07 4.81
N ILE A 373 -15.42 14.31 3.74
CA ILE A 373 -15.68 13.66 2.45
C ILE A 373 -15.41 12.14 2.56
N LEU A 374 -14.36 11.72 3.26
CA LEU A 374 -14.13 10.30 3.55
C LEU A 374 -15.27 9.69 4.40
N LYS A 375 -15.84 10.41 5.36
CA LYS A 375 -17.04 9.96 6.10
C LYS A 375 -18.18 9.65 5.13
N LYS A 376 -18.48 10.58 4.23
CA LYS A 376 -19.54 10.44 3.23
C LYS A 376 -19.30 9.30 2.25
N GLU A 377 -18.05 9.09 1.84
CA GLU A 377 -17.65 8.03 0.90
C GLU A 377 -17.50 6.64 1.56
N VAL A 378 -17.41 6.55 2.89
CA VAL A 378 -17.12 5.29 3.61
C VAL A 378 -18.21 4.85 4.60
N GLU A 379 -18.87 5.78 5.29
CA GLU A 379 -20.00 5.49 6.20
C GLU A 379 -21.37 5.72 5.56
N GLU A 380 -21.51 6.68 4.65
CA GLU A 380 -22.81 7.11 4.09
C GLU A 380 -23.10 6.50 2.71
N GLU A 381 -22.25 5.55 2.27
CA GLU A 381 -22.44 4.83 1.01
C GLU A 381 -23.51 3.72 1.14
N ASN A 382 -24.52 3.78 0.28
CA ASN A 382 -25.71 2.94 0.38
C ASN A 382 -25.62 1.58 -0.35
N SER A 383 -24.41 1.11 -0.72
CA SER A 383 -24.26 -0.23 -1.31
C SER A 383 -24.51 -1.32 -0.24
N PRO A 384 -25.09 -2.47 -0.60
CA PRO A 384 -25.37 -3.54 0.38
C PRO A 384 -24.13 -3.99 1.16
N ALA A 385 -22.96 -4.03 0.51
CA ALA A 385 -21.69 -4.39 1.13
C ALA A 385 -21.19 -3.32 2.11
N ALA A 386 -21.33 -2.02 1.79
CA ALA A 386 -20.96 -0.93 2.70
C ALA A 386 -21.89 -0.88 3.91
N VAL A 387 -23.22 -0.98 3.71
CA VAL A 387 -24.21 -1.00 4.78
C VAL A 387 -23.99 -2.19 5.72
N ALA A 388 -23.71 -3.38 5.20
CA ALA A 388 -23.38 -4.56 6.01
C ALA A 388 -22.07 -4.38 6.80
N ALA A 389 -21.04 -3.77 6.21
CA ALA A 389 -19.76 -3.52 6.87
C ALA A 389 -19.88 -2.47 8.00
N LEU A 390 -20.68 -1.43 7.79
CA LEU A 390 -21.00 -0.42 8.80
C LEU A 390 -21.87 -1.00 9.93
N ALA A 391 -22.79 -1.90 9.61
CA ALA A 391 -23.56 -2.61 10.63
C ALA A 391 -22.66 -3.49 11.52
N VAL A 392 -21.67 -4.17 10.94
CA VAL A 392 -20.64 -4.89 11.70
C VAL A 392 -19.83 -3.95 12.60
N SER A 393 -19.40 -2.78 12.11
CA SER A 393 -18.65 -1.81 12.92
C SER A 393 -19.47 -1.25 14.09
N LYS A 394 -20.78 -1.07 13.89
CA LYS A 394 -21.75 -0.68 14.93
C LYS A 394 -22.16 -1.82 15.88
N GLY A 395 -21.59 -3.03 15.71
CA GLY A 395 -21.73 -4.16 16.64
C GLY A 395 -22.64 -5.30 16.15
N SER A 396 -23.34 -5.13 15.02
CA SER A 396 -24.16 -6.19 14.41
C SER A 396 -23.28 -7.19 13.65
N LEU A 397 -22.49 -7.99 14.37
CA LEU A 397 -21.54 -8.95 13.78
C LEU A 397 -22.20 -9.93 12.80
N GLY A 398 -23.48 -10.26 13.00
CA GLY A 398 -24.27 -11.11 12.10
C GLY A 398 -24.69 -10.47 10.78
N ALA A 399 -24.53 -9.15 10.60
CA ALA A 399 -24.97 -8.43 9.39
C ALA A 399 -24.18 -8.79 8.11
N MET A 400 -23.01 -9.40 8.25
CA MET A 400 -22.21 -9.92 7.15
C MET A 400 -21.82 -11.38 7.46
N PRO A 401 -22.71 -12.38 7.24
CA PRO A 401 -22.48 -13.77 7.66
C PRO A 401 -21.38 -14.47 6.83
N VAL A 402 -21.20 -14.06 5.56
CA VAL A 402 -20.08 -14.42 4.70
C VAL A 402 -19.36 -13.14 4.28
N ILE A 403 -18.03 -13.14 4.24
CA ILE A 403 -17.23 -11.97 3.85
C ILE A 403 -16.67 -12.20 2.44
N SER A 404 -17.31 -11.60 1.41
CA SER A 404 -16.80 -11.55 0.03
C SER A 404 -15.51 -10.73 -0.08
N ALA A 405 -14.91 -10.68 -1.27
CA ALA A 405 -13.76 -9.81 -1.53
C ALA A 405 -14.11 -8.33 -1.30
N LEU A 406 -15.27 -7.87 -1.79
CA LEU A 406 -15.77 -6.52 -1.54
C LEU A 406 -16.11 -6.30 -0.08
N GLY A 407 -16.80 -7.23 0.58
CA GLY A 407 -17.10 -7.14 2.02
C GLY A 407 -15.84 -7.03 2.89
N TYR A 408 -14.78 -7.75 2.53
CA TYR A 408 -13.47 -7.66 3.20
C TYR A 408 -12.83 -6.28 2.99
N ASN A 409 -12.80 -5.79 1.75
CA ASN A 409 -12.27 -4.46 1.42
C ASN A 409 -13.04 -3.33 2.12
N ARG A 410 -14.38 -3.42 2.23
CA ARG A 410 -15.21 -2.43 2.94
C ARG A 410 -14.90 -2.40 4.45
N LEU A 411 -14.77 -3.57 5.08
CA LEU A 411 -14.37 -3.68 6.49
C LEU A 411 -12.95 -3.12 6.73
N LEU A 412 -12.01 -3.39 5.81
CA LEU A 412 -10.63 -2.88 5.88
C LEU A 412 -10.58 -1.35 5.73
N LEU A 413 -11.35 -0.80 4.78
CA LEU A 413 -11.46 0.64 4.55
C LEU A 413 -12.05 1.35 5.77
N LEU A 414 -13.13 0.83 6.36
CA LEU A 414 -13.70 1.33 7.62
C LEU A 414 -12.68 1.30 8.77
N ALA A 415 -11.99 0.17 8.98
CA ALA A 415 -10.98 0.05 10.03
C ALA A 415 -9.76 0.96 9.80
N SER A 416 -9.41 1.27 8.56
CA SER A 416 -8.37 2.25 8.24
C SER A 416 -8.85 3.70 8.38
N TYR A 417 -10.13 3.98 8.15
CA TYR A 417 -10.74 5.31 8.35
C TYR A 417 -10.86 5.64 9.84
N TYR A 418 -11.35 4.70 10.67
CA TYR A 418 -11.39 4.87 12.12
C TYR A 418 -9.99 5.02 12.74
N HIS A 419 -8.98 4.32 12.21
CA HIS A 419 -7.58 4.55 12.60
C HIS A 419 -7.13 5.98 12.25
N CYS A 420 -7.51 6.49 11.07
CA CYS A 420 -7.25 7.85 10.66
C CYS A 420 -7.89 8.88 11.61
N LEU A 421 -9.13 8.66 12.05
CA LEU A 421 -9.80 9.49 13.06
C LEU A 421 -9.13 9.45 14.44
N ILE A 422 -8.69 8.27 14.92
CA ILE A 422 -7.92 8.16 16.18
C ILE A 422 -6.65 9.00 16.11
N THR A 423 -5.91 8.93 14.98
CA THR A 423 -4.70 9.73 14.77
C THR A 423 -5.00 11.22 14.63
N TYR A 424 -6.12 11.61 13.99
CA TYR A 424 -6.58 13.00 13.94
C TYR A 424 -6.89 13.55 15.34
N GLN A 425 -7.69 12.84 16.13
CA GLN A 425 -8.05 13.27 17.48
C GLN A 425 -6.84 13.35 18.43
N ARG A 426 -5.80 12.54 18.20
CA ARG A 426 -4.52 12.59 18.94
C ARG A 426 -3.67 13.84 18.63
N PHE A 427 -3.85 14.45 17.46
CA PHE A 427 -2.96 15.51 16.96
C PHE A 427 -3.65 16.84 16.61
N LYS A 428 -4.98 16.90 16.61
CA LYS A 428 -5.71 18.16 16.37
C LYS A 428 -5.31 19.22 17.42
N PRO A 429 -5.04 20.49 17.03
CA PRO A 429 -4.71 21.54 18.00
C PRO A 429 -5.87 21.80 18.96
N GLU A 430 -5.59 22.08 20.24
CA GLU A 430 -6.62 22.46 21.22
C GLU A 430 -7.38 23.75 20.81
N SER A 431 -6.74 24.59 19.99
CA SER A 431 -7.31 25.81 19.42
C SER A 431 -8.02 25.60 18.07
N SER A 432 -8.17 24.35 17.59
CA SER A 432 -9.10 24.09 16.50
C SER A 432 -10.51 24.49 16.94
N LEU A 433 -11.25 25.21 16.08
CA LEU A 433 -12.65 25.55 16.31
C LEU A 433 -13.42 24.33 16.84
N PRO A 434 -14.37 24.49 17.78
CA PRO A 434 -15.19 23.38 18.23
C PRO A 434 -15.94 22.82 17.01
N SER A 435 -15.51 21.65 16.53
CA SER A 435 -16.20 20.95 15.45
C SER A 435 -17.58 20.54 15.94
N ASP A 436 -18.58 20.69 15.09
CA ASP A 436 -19.89 20.06 15.28
C ASP A 436 -19.76 18.55 15.59
N ASP A 437 -20.85 17.94 16.08
CA ASP A 437 -20.98 16.50 16.39
C ASP A 437 -20.88 15.56 15.15
N THR A 438 -20.13 15.95 14.11
CA THR A 438 -20.06 15.29 12.80
C THR A 438 -19.05 14.15 12.73
N LEU A 439 -17.94 14.23 13.48
CA LEU A 439 -16.89 13.20 13.53
C LEU A 439 -16.95 12.37 14.83
N LEU A 440 -16.51 11.12 14.74
CA LEU A 440 -16.57 10.17 15.84
C LEU A 440 -15.40 10.31 16.81
N GLU A 441 -15.71 10.18 18.10
CA GLU A 441 -14.71 10.12 19.17
C GLU A 441 -13.79 8.90 19.02
N ALA A 442 -12.52 9.06 19.40
CA ALA A 442 -11.47 8.07 19.23
C ALA A 442 -11.77 6.75 19.96
N GLU A 443 -12.49 6.81 21.08
CA GLU A 443 -12.89 5.62 21.84
C GLU A 443 -13.95 4.77 21.10
N GLU A 444 -14.98 5.38 20.50
CA GLU A 444 -15.91 4.64 19.64
C GLU A 444 -15.21 4.19 18.34
N CYS A 445 -14.32 4.99 17.77
CA CYS A 445 -13.49 4.55 16.64
C CYS A 445 -12.70 3.28 16.97
N ALA A 446 -12.09 3.21 18.16
CA ALA A 446 -11.39 2.02 18.64
C ALA A 446 -12.32 0.81 18.81
N LEU A 447 -13.50 1.01 19.42
CA LEU A 447 -14.51 -0.05 19.55
C LEU A 447 -14.98 -0.57 18.18
N ARG A 448 -15.19 0.32 17.19
CA ARG A 448 -15.55 -0.06 15.81
C ARG A 448 -14.47 -0.89 15.14
N ILE A 449 -13.19 -0.50 15.25
CA ILE A 449 -12.07 -1.31 14.74
C ILE A 449 -12.07 -2.70 15.38
N ILE A 450 -12.27 -2.79 16.69
CA ILE A 450 -12.23 -4.05 17.44
C ILE A 450 -13.39 -4.97 17.05
N ARG A 451 -14.62 -4.44 16.90
CA ARG A 451 -15.79 -5.20 16.39
C ARG A 451 -15.56 -5.72 14.96
N ILE A 452 -15.00 -4.89 14.07
CA ILE A 452 -14.61 -5.31 12.70
C ILE A 452 -13.55 -6.43 12.76
N GLN A 453 -12.49 -6.23 13.53
CA GLN A 453 -11.38 -7.18 13.66
C GLN A 453 -11.86 -8.51 14.25
N GLN A 454 -12.78 -8.52 15.22
CA GLN A 454 -13.45 -9.73 15.71
C GLN A 454 -14.18 -10.46 14.57
N ARG A 455 -14.98 -9.73 13.77
CA ARG A 455 -15.72 -10.31 12.64
C ARG A 455 -14.81 -10.95 11.60
N VAL A 456 -13.71 -10.26 11.24
CA VAL A 456 -12.73 -10.73 10.24
C VAL A 456 -11.93 -11.93 10.76
N THR A 457 -11.51 -11.90 12.04
CA THR A 457 -10.84 -13.03 12.71
C THR A 457 -11.71 -14.28 12.69
N HIS A 458 -13.02 -14.13 12.93
CA HIS A 458 -13.98 -15.23 12.91
C HIS A 458 -14.24 -15.78 11.49
N ALA A 459 -14.19 -14.93 10.44
CA ALA A 459 -14.38 -15.39 9.06
C ALA A 459 -13.17 -16.13 8.47
N ARG A 460 -11.95 -15.74 8.87
CA ARG A 460 -10.69 -16.24 8.26
C ARG A 460 -9.76 -16.88 9.31
N PRO A 461 -10.23 -17.84 10.14
CA PRO A 461 -9.43 -18.41 11.21
C PRO A 461 -8.12 -19.00 10.68
N ASN A 462 -7.00 -18.71 11.35
CA ASN A 462 -5.65 -19.11 10.95
C ASN A 462 -5.15 -18.56 9.59
N SER A 463 -5.68 -17.44 9.10
CA SER A 463 -5.10 -16.70 7.96
C SER A 463 -4.38 -15.42 8.42
N PRO A 464 -3.25 -15.01 7.81
CA PRO A 464 -2.65 -13.70 8.09
C PRO A 464 -3.51 -12.52 7.60
N GLN A 465 -4.31 -12.69 6.54
CA GLN A 465 -5.40 -11.77 6.16
C GLN A 465 -6.40 -11.50 7.30
N ALA A 466 -6.48 -12.37 8.30
CA ALA A 466 -7.46 -12.24 9.38
C ALA A 466 -7.09 -11.16 10.40
N PHE A 467 -5.92 -10.52 10.28
CA PHE A 467 -5.32 -9.68 11.30
C PHE A 467 -4.72 -8.40 10.72
N TRP A 468 -5.11 -7.24 11.26
CA TRP A 468 -4.65 -5.92 10.80
C TRP A 468 -3.88 -5.20 11.92
N PRO A 469 -2.55 -5.40 12.03
CA PRO A 469 -1.76 -5.05 13.21
C PRO A 469 -1.90 -3.59 13.63
N THR A 470 -1.65 -2.66 12.71
CA THR A 470 -1.55 -1.23 13.01
C THR A 470 -2.86 -0.65 13.55
N SER A 471 -3.98 -0.81 12.82
CA SER A 471 -5.28 -0.29 13.27
C SER A 471 -5.71 -0.92 14.60
N LEU A 472 -5.43 -2.22 14.80
CA LEU A 472 -5.82 -2.91 16.03
C LEU A 472 -4.95 -2.49 17.23
N PHE A 473 -3.65 -2.31 17.04
CA PHE A 473 -2.74 -1.78 18.05
C PHE A 473 -3.18 -0.37 18.49
N HIS A 474 -3.46 0.51 17.52
CA HIS A 474 -3.95 1.87 17.80
C HIS A 474 -5.31 1.86 18.49
N ALA A 475 -6.23 0.95 18.13
CA ALA A 475 -7.49 0.77 18.85
C ALA A 475 -7.28 0.33 20.32
N ALA A 476 -6.36 -0.60 20.58
CA ALA A 476 -6.13 -1.13 21.93
C ALA A 476 -5.51 -0.11 22.90
N ILE A 477 -4.62 0.77 22.43
CA ILE A 477 -4.04 1.84 23.25
C ILE A 477 -4.99 3.04 23.45
N THR A 478 -6.13 3.05 22.75
CA THR A 478 -7.13 4.13 22.77
C THR A 478 -8.42 3.76 23.51
N THR A 479 -8.86 2.50 23.45
CA THR A 479 -10.01 2.04 24.26
C THR A 479 -9.64 1.90 25.73
N LYS A 480 -10.56 2.27 26.64
CA LYS A 480 -10.37 2.12 28.10
C LYS A 480 -10.87 0.78 28.64
N ASP A 481 -11.50 -0.06 27.81
CA ASP A 481 -12.09 -1.33 28.22
C ASP A 481 -11.01 -2.42 28.38
N PRO A 482 -10.78 -2.93 29.61
CA PRO A 482 -9.74 -3.92 29.88
C PRO A 482 -10.04 -5.30 29.26
N VAL A 483 -11.30 -5.61 28.96
CA VAL A 483 -11.71 -6.86 28.28
C VAL A 483 -11.30 -6.80 26.81
N TYR A 484 -11.57 -5.67 26.14
CA TYR A 484 -11.11 -5.47 24.75
C TYR A 484 -9.58 -5.37 24.65
N GLN A 485 -8.92 -4.65 25.57
CA GLN A 485 -7.45 -4.62 25.65
C GLN A 485 -6.85 -6.02 25.79
N SER A 486 -7.34 -6.81 26.76
CA SER A 486 -6.90 -8.20 26.98
C SER A 486 -7.15 -9.10 25.77
N TRP A 487 -8.29 -8.92 25.09
CA TRP A 487 -8.61 -9.64 23.86
C TRP A 487 -7.64 -9.28 22.72
N VAL A 488 -7.25 -8.02 22.56
CA VAL A 488 -6.26 -7.62 21.54
C VAL A 488 -4.88 -8.19 21.85
N VAL A 489 -4.39 -8.10 23.09
CA VAL A 489 -3.09 -8.69 23.49
C VAL A 489 -3.05 -10.18 23.16
N ARG A 490 -4.11 -10.93 23.49
CA ARG A 490 -4.24 -12.36 23.15
C ARG A 490 -4.30 -12.58 21.63
N THR A 491 -4.92 -11.69 20.87
CA THR A 491 -5.00 -11.80 19.40
C THR A 491 -3.63 -11.56 18.76
N PHE A 492 -2.84 -10.60 19.25
CA PHE A 492 -1.42 -10.45 18.87
C PHE A 492 -0.61 -11.71 19.21
N GLN A 493 -0.79 -12.30 20.40
CA GLN A 493 -0.11 -13.54 20.80
C GLN A 493 -0.40 -14.71 19.83
N LEU A 494 -1.65 -14.86 19.38
CA LEU A 494 -2.04 -15.87 18.39
C LEU A 494 -1.56 -15.57 16.96
N ALA A 495 -1.14 -14.33 16.70
CA ALA A 495 -0.61 -13.86 15.43
C ALA A 495 0.93 -13.93 15.35
N GLU A 496 1.66 -14.05 16.46
CA GLU A 496 3.14 -14.04 16.52
C GLU A 496 3.84 -14.95 15.49
N ARG A 497 3.23 -16.10 15.14
CA ARG A 497 3.72 -17.02 14.10
C ARG A 497 3.87 -16.41 12.70
N TRP A 498 3.25 -15.27 12.40
CA TRP A 498 3.28 -14.64 11.09
C TRP A 498 4.43 -13.62 10.90
N GLY A 499 5.11 -13.20 11.97
CA GLY A 499 6.27 -12.31 11.85
C GLY A 499 6.83 -11.76 13.17
N GLY A 500 8.09 -11.33 13.13
CA GLY A 500 8.80 -10.75 14.28
C GLY A 500 8.26 -9.38 14.71
N ASN A 501 7.70 -8.59 13.79
CA ASN A 501 6.95 -7.38 14.15
C ASN A 501 5.78 -7.69 15.08
N LEU A 502 5.07 -8.80 14.89
CA LEU A 502 3.89 -9.11 15.72
C LEU A 502 4.26 -9.50 17.16
N VAL A 503 5.41 -10.16 17.32
CA VAL A 503 6.04 -10.40 18.64
C VAL A 503 6.39 -9.07 19.32
N LYS A 504 7.06 -8.15 18.59
CA LYS A 504 7.39 -6.82 19.12
C LYS A 504 6.14 -5.98 19.43
N SER A 505 5.12 -6.00 18.57
CA SER A 505 3.86 -5.28 18.76
C SER A 505 3.10 -5.76 19.99
N ARG A 506 3.13 -7.06 20.32
CA ARG A 506 2.57 -7.56 21.59
C ARG A 506 3.34 -7.01 22.78
N ILE A 507 4.66 -7.15 22.79
CA ILE A 507 5.52 -6.69 23.90
C ILE A 507 5.35 -5.18 24.14
N LEU A 508 5.33 -4.40 23.06
CA LEU A 508 5.10 -2.95 23.11
C LEU A 508 3.70 -2.62 23.64
N LEU A 509 2.66 -3.32 23.16
CA LEU A 509 1.29 -3.12 23.62
C LEU A 509 1.14 -3.40 25.13
N GLU A 510 1.70 -4.51 25.62
CA GLU A 510 1.71 -4.85 27.04
C GLU A 510 2.40 -3.77 27.88
N ASN A 511 3.57 -3.28 27.43
CA ASN A 511 4.31 -2.20 28.09
C ASN A 511 3.54 -0.86 28.10
N ILE A 512 2.79 -0.56 27.04
CA ILE A 512 1.95 0.64 26.96
C ILE A 512 0.76 0.52 27.92
N LEU A 513 0.05 -0.61 27.90
CA LEU A 513 -1.13 -0.84 28.74
C LEU A 513 -0.78 -0.86 30.23
N GLU A 514 0.34 -1.47 30.64
CA GLU A 514 0.80 -1.41 32.04
C GLU A 514 1.09 0.03 32.48
N ARG A 515 1.76 0.83 31.63
CA ARG A 515 2.04 2.24 31.91
C ARG A 515 0.76 3.07 32.02
N GLN A 516 -0.16 2.94 31.05
CA GLN A 516 -1.46 3.63 31.06
C GLN A 516 -2.29 3.27 32.30
N ALA A 517 -2.32 1.99 32.69
CA ALA A 517 -3.01 1.53 33.90
C ALA A 517 -2.38 2.08 35.20
N ARG A 518 -1.06 2.31 35.21
CA ARG A 518 -0.33 2.87 36.37
C ARG A 518 -0.39 4.39 36.47
N THR A 519 -0.50 5.12 35.36
CA THR A 519 -0.53 6.60 35.36
C THR A 519 -1.93 7.19 35.18
N ALA A 520 -2.92 6.38 34.78
CA ALA A 520 -4.25 6.82 34.34
C ALA A 520 -4.23 7.85 33.18
N THR A 521 -3.13 7.89 32.41
CA THR A 521 -2.91 8.84 31.32
C THR A 521 -2.44 8.15 30.04
N SER A 522 -2.70 8.78 28.88
CA SER A 522 -2.18 8.28 27.60
C SER A 522 -0.67 8.54 27.47
N VAL A 523 0.04 7.61 26.82
CA VAL A 523 1.50 7.66 26.64
C VAL A 523 1.87 7.80 25.16
N ASP A 524 3.06 8.33 24.87
CA ASP A 524 3.59 8.24 23.50
C ASP A 524 4.17 6.85 23.25
N PHE A 525 3.46 6.07 22.43
CA PHE A 525 3.87 4.73 22.03
C PHE A 525 5.24 4.70 21.34
N VAL A 526 5.65 5.80 20.67
CA VAL A 526 6.97 5.90 20.01
C VAL A 526 8.09 6.03 21.04
N GLN A 527 7.85 6.71 22.17
CA GLN A 527 8.79 6.78 23.28
C GLN A 527 8.87 5.44 24.02
N VAL A 528 7.73 4.77 24.27
CA VAL A 528 7.74 3.42 24.87
C VAL A 528 8.44 2.41 23.95
N MET A 529 8.23 2.49 22.63
CA MET A 529 8.90 1.67 21.62
C MET A 529 10.42 1.83 21.67
N LYS A 530 10.91 3.08 21.72
CA LYS A 530 12.33 3.42 21.87
C LYS A 530 12.94 2.79 23.13
N GLU A 531 12.21 2.79 24.24
CA GLU A 531 12.66 2.28 25.54
C GLU A 531 12.61 0.75 25.68
N THR A 532 11.80 0.04 24.89
CA THR A 532 11.46 -1.38 25.14
C THR A 532 11.80 -2.34 24.00
N THR A 533 11.45 -1.99 22.75
CA THR A 533 11.57 -2.89 21.59
C THR A 533 12.60 -2.44 20.56
N GLY A 534 13.13 -1.22 20.70
CA GLY A 534 13.70 -0.45 19.60
C GLY A 534 12.63 -0.06 18.57
N TYR A 535 12.97 0.80 17.62
CA TYR A 535 12.05 1.18 16.54
C TYR A 535 11.80 0.03 15.56
N PHE A 536 10.55 -0.11 15.14
CA PHE A 536 10.09 -1.05 14.11
C PHE A 536 8.71 -0.60 13.59
N VAL A 537 8.21 -1.23 12.53
CA VAL A 537 6.87 -0.95 11.99
C VAL A 537 5.85 -1.97 12.52
N VAL A 538 4.74 -1.47 13.08
CA VAL A 538 3.66 -2.22 13.75
C VAL A 538 2.69 -2.85 12.74
#